data_AF-A0A2G8RE00-F1
#
_entry.id   AF-A0A2G8RE00-F1
#
_cell.length_a   1.000
_cell.length_b   1.000
_cell.length_c   1.000
_cell.angle_alpha   90.00
_cell.angle_beta   90.00
_cell.angle_gamma   90.00
#
_symmetry.space_group_name_H-M   'P 1'
#
loop_
_entity.id
_entity.type
_entity.pdbx_description
1 polymer ?
#
loop_
_entity_poly.entity_id
_entity_poly.type
_entity_poly.pdbx_seq_one_letter_code
_entity_poly.pdbx_strand_id
1 'polypeptide(L)' 'MTLEVIKAAVDAGQTVHWANTAYVVHKDRVGQYLITYLPNGNCIGLTHRSGHRLNGDEAEFFLVRSEDGAENPGRQ' A
#
# COMPACT_ATOMS: atom_id res chain seq x y z
N MET A 1 -6.47 -0.91 7.70
CA MET A 1 -7.14 -0.34 6.51
C MET A 1 -8.05 -1.40 5.90
N THR A 2 -9.31 -1.08 5.55
CA THR A 2 -10.19 -2.05 4.87
C THR A 2 -9.75 -2.26 3.42
N LEU A 3 -10.24 -3.33 2.78
CA LEU A 3 -9.95 -3.62 1.37
C LEU A 3 -10.30 -2.44 0.45
N GLU A 4 -11.45 -1.78 0.65
CA GLU A 4 -11.84 -0.63 -0.17
C GLU A 4 -10.88 0.54 0.02
N VAL A 5 -10.49 0.83 1.27
CA VAL A 5 -9.57 1.92 1.59
C VAL A 5 -8.18 1.67 1.00
N ILE A 6 -7.68 0.43 1.05
CA ILE A 6 -6.40 0.06 0.45
C ILE A 6 -6.42 0.30 -1.05
N LYS A 7 -7.45 -0.20 -1.75
CA LYS A 7 -7.58 -0.03 -3.21
C LYS A 7 -7.67 1.44 -3.60
N ALA A 8 -8.48 2.22 -2.86
CA ALA A 8 -8.63 3.65 -3.12
C ALA A 8 -7.29 4.41 -2.94
N ALA A 9 -6.52 4.09 -1.90
CA ALA A 9 -5.21 4.70 -1.68
C ALA A 9 -4.21 4.35 -2.80
N VAL A 10 -4.19 3.08 -3.22
CA VAL A 10 -3.34 2.62 -4.34
C VAL A 10 -3.77 3.29 -5.65
N ASP A 11 -5.07 3.38 -5.93
CA ASP A 11 -5.61 4.08 -7.11
C ASP A 11 -5.29 5.59 -7.08
N ALA A 12 -5.20 6.20 -5.89
CA ALA A 12 -4.76 7.58 -5.70
C ALA A 12 -3.23 7.76 -5.79
N GLY A 13 -2.47 6.70 -6.07
CA GLY A 13 -1.00 6.75 -6.19
C GLY A 13 -0.28 6.76 -4.85
N GLN A 14 -0.96 6.49 -3.73
CA GLN A 14 -0.33 6.38 -2.43
C GLN A 14 0.32 5.00 -2.25
N THR A 15 1.48 4.97 -1.58
CA THR A 15 2.15 3.72 -1.24
C THR A 15 1.55 3.13 0.04
N VAL A 16 0.81 2.02 -0.10
CA VAL A 16 0.35 1.22 1.03
C VAL A 16 1.37 0.11 1.31
N HIS A 17 1.69 -0.10 2.58
CA HIS A 17 2.54 -1.18 3.06
C HIS A 17 1.74 -2.24 3.81
N TRP A 18 2.29 -3.45 3.91
CA TRP A 18 1.72 -4.56 4.70
C TRP A 18 2.76 -5.15 5.64
N ALA A 19 2.44 -5.26 6.93
CA ALA A 19 3.28 -5.81 8.01
C ALA A 19 4.61 -5.06 8.29
N ASN A 20 5.30 -4.56 7.26
CA ASN A 20 6.47 -3.69 7.34
C ASN A 20 6.68 -2.95 6.01
N THR A 21 7.65 -2.03 5.98
CA THR A 21 7.92 -1.16 4.82
C THR A 21 8.51 -1.88 3.60
N ALA A 22 8.95 -3.13 3.74
CA ALA A 22 9.49 -3.91 2.62
C ALA A 22 8.40 -4.61 1.79
N TYR A 23 7.15 -4.68 2.25
CA TYR A 23 6.02 -5.11 1.44
C TYR A 23 5.23 -3.89 0.95
N VAL A 24 4.97 -3.82 -0.34
CA VAL A 24 4.24 -2.72 -0.98
C VAL A 24 3.04 -3.27 -1.73
N VAL A 25 1.90 -2.60 -1.56
CA VAL A 25 0.70 -2.84 -2.34
C VAL A 25 0.73 -1.96 -3.59
N HIS A 26 0.52 -2.55 -4.75
CA HIS A 26 0.38 -1.81 -6.01
C HIS A 26 -0.67 -2.43 -6.91
N LYS A 27 -1.07 -1.69 -7.95
CA LYS A 27 -1.97 -2.14 -8.99
C LYS A 27 -1.17 -2.34 -10.28
N ASP A 28 -1.23 -3.54 -10.84
CA ASP A 28 -0.52 -3.85 -12.08
C ASP A 28 -1.23 -3.29 -13.33
N ARG A 29 -0.62 -3.47 -14.51
CA ARG A 29 -1.15 -2.95 -15.77
C ARG A 29 -2.46 -3.58 -16.23
N VAL A 30 -2.83 -4.74 -15.69
CA VAL A 30 -4.09 -5.42 -16.00
C VAL A 30 -5.16 -5.21 -14.90
N GLY A 31 -4.84 -4.40 -13.89
CA GLY A 31 -5.76 -3.97 -12.84
C GLY A 31 -5.79 -4.88 -11.61
N GLN A 32 -4.87 -5.83 -11.47
CA GLN A 32 -4.76 -6.66 -10.28
C GLN A 32 -4.05 -5.92 -9.15
N TYR A 33 -4.56 -6.07 -7.93
CA TYR A 33 -3.90 -5.54 -6.74
C TYR A 33 -3.01 -6.62 -6.14
N LEU A 34 -1.75 -6.27 -5.94
CA LEU A 34 -0.67 -7.17 -5.58
C LEU A 34 0.08 -6.64 -4.37
N ILE A 35 0.59 -7.55 -3.55
CA ILE A 35 1.54 -7.25 -2.48
C ILE A 35 2.90 -7.80 -2.93
N THR A 36 3.91 -6.93 -3.03
CA THR A 36 5.26 -7.30 -3.46
C THR A 36 6.27 -7.08 -2.34
N TYR A 37 7.07 -8.11 -2.04
CA TYR A 37 8.23 -8.00 -1.16
C TYR A 37 9.42 -7.46 -1.95
N LEU A 38 9.82 -6.21 -1.68
CA LEU A 38 10.81 -5.48 -2.46
C LEU A 38 12.18 -6.19 -2.56
N PRO A 39 12.74 -6.80 -1.49
CA PRO A 39 14.10 -7.35 -1.55
C PRO A 39 14.32 -8.48 -2.57
N ASN A 40 13.27 -9.20 -2.95
CA ASN A 40 13.39 -10.29 -3.94
C ASN A 40 12.30 -10.29 -5.02
N GLY A 41 11.39 -9.32 -5.02
CA GLY A 41 10.32 -9.19 -6.00
C GLY A 41 9.22 -10.25 -5.90
N ASN A 42 9.21 -11.08 -4.85
CA ASN A 42 8.15 -12.06 -4.65
C ASN A 42 6.80 -11.35 -4.48
N CYS A 43 5.78 -11.87 -5.13
CA CYS A 43 4.51 -11.19 -5.29
C CYS A 43 3.34 -12.13 -5.01
N ILE A 44 2.39 -11.67 -4.22
CA ILE A 44 1.12 -12.34 -3.93
C ILE A 44 -0.05 -11.41 -4.25
N GLY A 45 -1.25 -11.96 -4.39
CA GLY A 45 -2.45 -11.13 -4.52
C GLY A 45 -2.73 -10.35 -3.24
N LEU A 46 -3.32 -9.15 -3.35
CA LEU A 46 -3.85 -8.42 -2.19
C LEU A 46 -4.96 -9.22 -1.48
N THR A 47 -5.73 -9.99 -2.25
CA THR A 47 -6.83 -10.81 -1.76
C THR A 47 -6.63 -12.30 -2.07
N HIS A 48 -7.34 -13.15 -1.34
CA HIS A 48 -7.51 -14.56 -1.70
C HIS A 48 -8.19 -14.68 -3.07
N ARG A 49 -8.19 -15.90 -3.64
CA ARG A 49 -8.79 -16.18 -4.97
C ARG A 49 -10.24 -15.72 -5.12
N SER A 50 -11.02 -15.64 -4.04
CA SER A 50 -12.41 -15.14 -4.08
C SER A 50 -12.51 -13.62 -4.29
N GLY A 51 -11.44 -12.86 -4.12
CA GLY A 51 -11.41 -11.41 -4.33
C GLY A 51 -11.91 -10.56 -3.16
N HIS A 52 -12.46 -11.16 -2.11
CA HIS A 52 -13.16 -10.45 -1.03
C HIS A 52 -12.37 -10.32 0.28
N ARG A 53 -11.49 -11.27 0.59
CA ARG A 53 -10.71 -11.29 1.83
C ARG A 53 -9.24 -10.96 1.54
N LEU A 54 -8.64 -10.08 2.34
CA LEU A 54 -7.22 -9.73 2.29
C LEU A 54 -6.32 -10.93 2.60
N ASN A 55 -5.15 -11.00 1.96
CA ASN A 55 -4.03 -11.81 2.45
C ASN A 55 -3.30 -11.01 3.53
N GLY A 56 -3.79 -11.12 4.78
CA GLY A 56 -3.30 -10.36 5.94
C GLY A 56 -4.44 -9.76 6.76
N ASP A 57 -4.14 -9.32 7.97
CA ASP A 57 -5.10 -8.62 8.83
C ASP A 57 -5.17 -7.14 8.46
N GLU A 58 -6.37 -6.55 8.46
CA GLU A 58 -6.57 -5.14 8.09
C GLU A 58 -5.67 -4.18 8.90
N ALA A 59 -5.39 -4.51 10.16
CA ALA A 59 -4.54 -3.72 11.05
C ALA A 59 -3.06 -3.70 10.65
N GLU A 60 -2.61 -4.64 9.81
CA GLU A 60 -1.23 -4.72 9.34
C GLU A 60 -0.95 -3.81 8.13
N PHE A 61 -1.99 -3.21 7.54
CA PHE A 61 -1.86 -2.31 6.40
C PHE A 61 -1.79 -0.86 6.84
N PHE A 62 -0.81 -0.13 6.31
CA PHE A 62 -0.57 1.26 6.68
C PHE A 62 0.00 2.09 5.52
N LEU A 63 -0.23 3.40 5.58
CA LEU A 63 0.45 4.39 4.74
C LEU A 63 1.66 4.93 5.50
N VAL A 64 2.81 5.05 4.84
CA VAL A 64 3.87 5.91 5.37
C VAL A 64 3.50 7.34 5.02
N ARG A 65 3.22 8.17 6.03
CA ARG A 65 3.13 9.61 5.81
C ARG A 65 4.51 10.06 5.37
N SER A 66 4.60 10.71 4.20
CA SER A 66 5.74 11.58 3.96
C SER A 66 5.68 12.61 5.07
N GLU A 67 6.72 12.73 5.90
CA GLU A 67 6.81 13.89 6.80
C GLU A 67 6.67 15.12 5.91
N ASP A 68 5.54 15.82 6.10
CA ASP A 68 5.17 16.96 5.28
C ASP A 68 6.38 17.88 5.15
N GLY A 69 6.71 18.24 3.91
CA GLY A 69 7.74 19.22 3.64
C GLY A 69 7.51 20.41 4.56
N ALA A 70 8.45 20.62 5.47
CA ALA A 70 8.45 21.75 6.37
C ALA A 70 8.30 23.03 5.53
N GLU A 71 7.09 23.59 5.47
CA GLU A 71 6.92 25.00 5.22
C GLU A 71 7.67 25.69 6.36
N ASN A 72 8.87 26.15 6.07
CA ASN A 72 9.66 27.00 6.94
C ASN A 72 9.11 28.42 6.80
N PRO A 73 8.33 28.97 7.74
CA PRO A 73 7.88 30.35 7.67
C PRO A 73 9.00 31.21 8.23
N GLY A 74 10.04 31.40 7.43
CA GLY A 74 11.27 32.04 7.86
C GLY A 74 12.03 32.69 6.71
N ARG A 75 11.34 33.47 5.88
CA ARG A 75 12.03 34.51 5.09
C ARG A 75 12.26 35.71 6.02
N GLN A 76 13.55 36.04 6.18
CA GLN A 76 14.06 37.26 6.81
C GLN A 76 13.51 38.52 6.13
#